data_AF-A0A0D0CFT8-F1
#
_entry.id   AF-A0A0D0CFT8-F1
#
_cell.length_a   1.000
_cell.length_b   1.000
_cell.length_c   1.000
_cell.angle_alpha   90.00
_cell.angle_beta   90.00
_cell.angle_gamma   90.00
#
_symmetry.space_group_name_H-M   'P 1'
#
loop_
_entity.id
_entity.type
_entity.pdbx_description
1 polymer ?
#
loop_
_entity_poly.entity_id
_entity_poly.type
_entity_poly.pdbx_seq_one_letter_code
_entity_poly.pdbx_strand_id
1 'polypeptide(L)'
;KTQNDYLCQWVEHRNEYLDALLAMEAPPNPRKCSICDGDRIYRCLGCFSQPLFCMQCCRKQHYMLPFHQIKQWTGTFFEDSSLCLVCICNKSQFSRKADEFMWVWCFI
;
A
#
# COMPACT_ATOMS: atom_id res chain seq x y z
N LYS A 1 11.37 38.89 -16.21
CA LYS A 1 10.96 37.50 -16.50
C LYS A 1 9.49 37.49 -16.88
N THR A 2 9.14 36.99 -18.04
CA THR A 2 7.77 36.73 -18.47
C THR A 2 7.28 35.39 -17.91
N GLN A 3 5.97 35.13 -17.96
CA GLN A 3 5.41 33.82 -17.62
C GLN A 3 6.02 32.71 -18.49
N ASN A 4 6.30 32.99 -19.75
CA ASN A 4 6.88 32.03 -20.69
C ASN A 4 8.31 31.62 -20.29
N ASP A 5 9.08 32.55 -19.72
CA ASP A 5 10.45 32.29 -19.26
C ASP A 5 10.50 31.20 -18.18
N TYR A 6 9.48 31.11 -17.31
CA TYR A 6 9.40 30.10 -16.26
C TYR A 6 9.00 28.72 -16.80
N LEU A 7 8.15 28.66 -17.82
CA LEU A 7 7.80 27.41 -18.47
C LEU A 7 9.01 26.81 -19.19
N CYS A 8 9.81 27.63 -19.86
CA CYS A 8 11.07 27.18 -20.48
C CYS A 8 12.07 26.65 -19.44
N GLN A 9 12.22 27.31 -18.29
CA GLN A 9 13.04 26.82 -17.17
C GLN A 9 12.56 25.45 -16.65
N TRP A 10 11.25 25.23 -16.56
CA TRP A 10 10.71 23.93 -16.12
C TRP A 10 11.00 22.79 -17.10
N VAL A 11 10.97 23.06 -18.41
CA VAL A 11 11.20 22.04 -19.45
C VAL A 11 12.57 21.37 -19.31
N GLU A 12 13.58 22.09 -18.82
CA GLU A 12 14.92 21.55 -18.56
C GLU A 12 14.90 20.49 -17.44
N HIS A 13 14.05 20.66 -16.43
CA HIS A 13 13.92 19.75 -15.28
C HIS A 13 12.86 18.65 -15.46
N ARG A 14 12.06 18.69 -16.53
CA ARG A 14 10.89 17.80 -16.69
C ARG A 14 11.21 16.30 -16.49
N ASN A 15 12.37 15.86 -16.99
CA ASN A 15 12.76 14.45 -16.94
C ASN A 15 13.13 14.04 -15.51
N GLU A 16 13.79 14.92 -14.75
CA GLU A 16 14.14 14.66 -13.34
C GLU A 16 12.89 14.45 -12.49
N TYR A 17 11.86 15.28 -12.69
CA TYR A 17 10.56 15.12 -12.04
C TYR A 17 9.84 13.86 -12.50
N LEU A 18 9.86 13.55 -13.80
CA LEU A 18 9.26 12.34 -14.34
C LEU A 18 9.92 11.08 -13.77
N ASP A 19 11.25 11.04 -13.72
CA ASP A 19 12.00 9.93 -13.15
C ASP A 19 11.69 9.75 -11.66
N ALA A 20 11.57 10.85 -10.91
CA ALA A 20 11.17 10.79 -9.50
C ALA A 20 9.74 10.25 -9.32
N LEU A 21 8.80 10.65 -10.19
CA LEU A 21 7.43 10.14 -10.18
C LEU A 21 7.39 8.64 -10.50
N LEU A 22 8.09 8.22 -11.55
CA LEU A 22 8.18 6.81 -11.97
C LEU A 22 8.88 5.94 -10.92
N ALA A 23 9.92 6.46 -10.25
CA ALA A 23 10.60 5.76 -9.17
C ALA A 23 9.67 5.44 -7.97
N MET A 24 8.61 6.23 -7.77
CA MET A 24 7.61 5.98 -6.72
C MET A 24 6.56 4.93 -7.09
N GLU A 25 6.38 4.63 -8.39
CA GLU A 25 5.40 3.64 -8.85
C GLU A 25 5.81 2.20 -8.50
N ALA A 26 7.11 1.92 -8.48
CA ALA A 26 7.65 0.64 -8.07
C ALA A 26 8.08 0.65 -6.59
N PRO A 27 8.02 -0.50 -5.89
CA PRO A 27 8.66 -0.63 -4.59
C PRO A 27 10.19 -0.60 -4.74
N PRO A 28 10.92 0.12 -3.86
CA PRO A 28 12.38 0.09 -3.86
C PRO A 28 12.90 -1.35 -3.71
N ASN A 29 14.06 -1.60 -4.32
CA ASN A 29 14.83 -2.82 -4.12
C ASN A 29 15.91 -2.52 -3.05
N PRO A 30 16.03 -3.26 -1.94
CA PRO A 30 15.35 -4.52 -1.62
C PRO A 30 13.89 -4.32 -1.21
N ARG A 31 13.07 -5.17 -1.81
CA ARG A 31 11.66 -5.35 -1.55
C ARG A 31 11.50 -6.03 -0.18
N LYS A 32 11.43 -5.23 0.89
CA LYS A 32 11.31 -5.72 2.28
C LYS A 32 10.18 -5.05 3.04
N CYS A 33 9.65 -5.75 4.03
CA CYS A 33 8.70 -5.18 4.96
C CYS A 33 9.37 -4.10 5.83
N SER A 34 8.65 -3.03 6.10
CA SER A 34 9.14 -1.88 6.89
C SER A 34 9.24 -2.18 8.39
N ILE A 35 8.66 -3.29 8.84
CA ILE A 35 8.60 -3.71 10.25
C ILE A 35 9.44 -4.97 10.52
N CYS A 36 9.57 -5.87 9.54
CA CYS A 36 10.30 -7.14 9.68
C CYS A 36 10.97 -7.53 8.36
N ASP A 37 11.76 -8.60 8.34
CA ASP A 37 12.50 -9.04 7.14
C ASP A 37 11.69 -10.01 6.23
N GLY A 38 10.40 -9.77 6.07
CA GLY A 38 9.51 -10.64 5.28
C GLY A 38 9.42 -10.27 3.79
N ASP A 39 9.27 -11.29 2.93
CA ASP A 39 9.46 -11.19 1.47
C ASP A 39 8.21 -10.87 0.63
N ARG A 40 6.99 -11.05 1.17
CA ARG A 40 5.75 -10.71 0.43
C ARG A 40 5.40 -9.26 0.68
N ILE A 41 5.07 -8.48 -0.35
CA ILE A 41 4.93 -7.03 -0.19
C ILE A 41 3.57 -6.53 -0.59
N TYR A 42 2.96 -5.87 0.39
CA TYR A 42 1.75 -5.10 0.29
C TYR A 42 2.11 -3.63 0.53
N ARG A 43 1.51 -2.74 -0.24
CA ARG A 43 1.58 -1.29 -0.03
C ARG A 43 0.18 -0.79 0.32
N CYS A 44 0.10 0.13 1.26
CA CYS A 44 -1.14 0.80 1.60
C CYS A 44 -1.14 2.22 1.03
N LEU A 45 -2.19 2.58 0.29
CA LEU A 45 -2.35 3.93 -0.29
C LEU A 45 -2.85 4.97 0.72
N GLY A 46 -3.49 4.53 1.82
CA GLY A 46 -3.95 5.40 2.89
C GLY A 46 -2.87 5.75 3.92
N CYS A 47 -1.77 4.98 3.97
CA CYS A 47 -0.66 5.26 4.88
C CYS A 47 0.24 6.37 4.33
N PHE A 48 0.62 7.31 5.20
CA PHE A 48 1.67 8.27 4.90
C PHE A 48 2.96 7.55 4.48
N SER A 49 3.67 8.09 3.49
CA SER A 49 4.87 7.49 2.86
C SER A 49 4.69 6.16 2.13
N GLN A 50 3.46 5.60 2.08
CA GLN A 50 3.13 4.34 1.42
C GLN A 50 4.14 3.19 1.69
N PRO A 51 4.38 2.85 2.98
CA PRO A 51 5.34 1.82 3.35
C PRO A 51 4.95 0.44 2.82
N LEU A 52 5.96 -0.40 2.67
CA LEU A 52 5.83 -1.80 2.27
C LEU A 52 5.68 -2.68 3.51
N PHE A 53 4.76 -3.64 3.48
CA PHE A 53 4.50 -4.55 4.58
C PHE A 53 4.44 -6.00 4.11
N CYS A 54 4.89 -6.92 4.97
CA CYS A 54 4.52 -8.31 4.84
C CYS A 54 3.04 -8.52 5.18
N MET A 55 2.46 -9.63 4.73
CA MET A 55 1.05 -9.94 4.99
C MET A 55 0.71 -9.73 6.47
N GLN A 56 1.48 -10.34 7.38
CA GLN A 56 1.24 -10.30 8.83
C GLN A 56 1.31 -8.87 9.42
N CYS A 57 2.34 -8.11 9.05
CA CYS A 57 2.50 -6.72 9.47
C CYS A 57 1.39 -5.83 8.91
N CYS A 58 0.98 -6.08 7.66
CA CYS A 58 -0.14 -5.39 7.03
C CYS A 58 -1.44 -5.61 7.81
N ARG A 59 -1.73 -6.86 8.26
CA ARG A 59 -2.93 -7.15 9.07
C ARG A 59 -2.93 -6.39 10.39
N LYS A 60 -1.81 -6.44 11.12
CA LYS A 60 -1.68 -5.78 12.43
C LYS A 60 -1.85 -4.27 12.31
N GLN A 61 -1.20 -3.67 11.32
CA GLN A 61 -1.22 -2.22 11.12
C GLN A 61 -2.60 -1.70 10.67
N HIS A 62 -3.33 -2.48 9.88
CA HIS A 62 -4.61 -2.05 9.28
C HIS A 62 -5.83 -2.65 9.97
N TYR A 63 -5.67 -3.30 11.13
CA TYR A 63 -6.78 -3.94 11.85
C TYR A 63 -7.94 -2.98 12.14
N MET A 64 -7.64 -1.74 12.52
CA MET A 64 -8.64 -0.69 12.82
C MET A 64 -8.79 0.34 11.68
N LEU A 65 -8.27 0.05 10.48
CA LEU A 65 -8.25 0.99 9.34
C LEU A 65 -8.91 0.35 8.11
N PRO A 66 -10.22 0.01 8.17
CA PRO A 66 -10.90 -0.78 7.14
C PRO A 66 -11.01 -0.09 5.78
N PHE A 67 -10.94 1.25 5.76
CA PHE A 67 -11.07 2.05 4.53
C PHE A 67 -9.74 2.30 3.81
N HIS A 68 -8.61 1.87 4.37
CA HIS A 68 -7.34 1.98 3.67
C HIS A 68 -7.33 1.04 2.46
N GLN A 69 -6.75 1.48 1.35
CA GLN A 69 -6.65 0.63 0.16
C GLN A 69 -5.29 -0.05 0.13
N ILE A 70 -5.30 -1.38 0.02
CA ILE A 70 -4.09 -2.19 -0.03
C ILE A 70 -3.88 -2.69 -1.46
N LYS A 71 -2.64 -2.59 -1.92
CA LYS A 71 -2.20 -3.16 -3.18
C LYS A 71 -1.12 -4.20 -2.95
N GLN A 72 -1.18 -5.30 -3.68
CA GLN A 72 -0.15 -6.33 -3.67
C GLN A 72 0.79 -6.12 -4.86
N TRP A 73 2.09 -6.30 -4.62
CA TRP A 73 3.06 -6.34 -5.69
C TRP A 73 3.00 -7.70 -6.41
N THR A 74 2.72 -7.71 -7.71
CA THR A 74 2.65 -8.93 -8.53
C THR A 74 4.00 -9.38 -9.08
N GLY A 75 5.03 -8.53 -8.97
CA GLY A 75 6.34 -8.71 -9.59
C GLY A 75 6.68 -7.61 -10.59
N THR A 76 5.65 -7.11 -11.28
CA THR A 76 5.73 -6.08 -12.32
C THR A 76 4.95 -4.81 -11.98
N PHE A 77 3.80 -4.92 -11.30
CA PHE A 77 2.97 -3.77 -10.91
C PHE A 77 2.24 -4.02 -9.59
N PHE A 78 1.60 -2.98 -9.06
CA PHE A 78 0.72 -3.06 -7.90
C PHE A 78 -0.73 -3.33 -8.32
N GLU A 79 -1.24 -4.51 -7.99
CA GLU A 79 -2.64 -4.89 -8.22
C GLU A 79 -3.49 -4.59 -6.97
N ASP A 80 -4.74 -4.20 -7.18
CA ASP A 80 -5.69 -4.02 -6.09
C ASP A 80 -5.87 -5.34 -5.33
N SER A 81 -5.74 -5.29 -4.01
CA SER A 81 -5.98 -6.43 -3.14
C SER A 81 -7.03 -6.04 -2.13
N SER A 82 -8.13 -6.79 -2.09
CA SER A 82 -9.19 -6.49 -1.13
C SER A 82 -8.65 -6.65 0.29
N LEU A 83 -8.87 -5.63 1.12
CA LEU A 83 -8.45 -5.59 2.52
C LEU A 83 -9.01 -6.79 3.31
N CYS A 84 -10.18 -7.29 2.88
CA CYS A 84 -10.82 -8.47 3.43
C CYS A 84 -9.98 -9.74 3.28
N LEU A 85 -9.38 -9.98 2.11
CA LEU A 85 -8.57 -11.18 1.85
C LEU A 85 -7.21 -11.14 2.57
N VAL A 86 -6.61 -9.96 2.71
CA VAL A 86 -5.23 -9.82 3.21
C VAL A 86 -5.17 -9.51 4.71
N CYS A 87 -6.04 -8.62 5.20
CA CYS A 87 -5.94 -8.07 6.55
C CYS A 87 -6.97 -8.62 7.52
N ILE A 88 -8.20 -8.84 7.08
CA ILE A 88 -9.32 -9.18 7.97
C ILE A 88 -9.44 -10.69 8.18
N CYS A 89 -9.37 -11.51 7.13
CA CYS A 89 -9.73 -12.92 7.25
C CYS A 89 -8.62 -13.77 7.89
N ASN A 90 -8.85 -14.23 9.13
CA ASN A 90 -7.94 -15.09 9.86
C ASN A 90 -8.28 -16.57 9.62
N LYS A 91 -7.57 -17.27 8.71
CA LYS A 91 -7.79 -18.72 8.51
C LYS A 91 -7.53 -19.58 9.77
N SER A 92 -6.84 -19.04 10.78
CA SER A 92 -6.52 -19.73 12.04
C SER A 92 -7.49 -19.46 13.20
N GLN A 93 -8.52 -18.61 13.05
CA GLN A 93 -9.53 -18.36 14.11
C GLN A 93 -10.89 -18.99 13.84
N PHE A 94 -11.04 -19.86 12.83
CA PHE A 94 -12.31 -20.58 12.60
C PHE A 94 -12.63 -21.67 13.65
N SER A 95 -11.88 -21.72 14.76
CA SER A 95 -12.16 -22.57 15.91
C SER A 95 -12.27 -21.71 17.17
N ARG A 96 -13.53 -21.50 17.57
CA ARG A 96 -14.04 -21.19 18.92
C ARG A 96 -13.98 -19.72 19.42
N LYS A 97 -15.18 -19.12 19.32
CA LYS A 97 -15.88 -18.21 20.25
C LYS A 97 -15.39 -16.75 20.46
N ALA A 98 -16.40 -15.88 20.44
CA ALA A 98 -16.47 -14.45 20.80
C ALA A 98 -15.76 -13.54 19.77
N ASP A 99 -16.41 -12.60 19.07
CA ASP A 99 -17.24 -11.51 19.59
C ASP A 99 -18.36 -11.08 18.61
N GLU A 100 -19.49 -10.66 19.17
CA GLU A 100 -20.78 -10.40 18.51
C GLU A 100 -20.84 -9.10 17.67
N PHE A 101 -19.72 -8.41 17.46
CA PHE A 101 -19.68 -7.13 16.72
C PHE A 101 -19.17 -7.23 15.27
N MET A 102 -18.82 -8.44 14.80
CA MET A 102 -18.19 -8.63 13.49
C MET A 102 -19.18 -8.94 12.34
N TRP A 103 -20.48 -8.99 12.62
CA TRP A 103 -21.49 -9.33 11.60
C TRP A 103 -22.01 -8.13 10.82
N VAL A 104 -21.91 -6.90 11.36
CA VAL A 104 -22.54 -5.72 10.75
C VAL A 104 -21.76 -5.19 9.54
N TRP A 105 -20.47 -5.52 9.41
CA TRP A 105 -19.61 -5.02 8.32
C TRP A 105 -19.36 -6.04 7.20
N CYS A 106 -20.06 -7.18 7.20
CA CYS A 106 -19.91 -8.22 6.18
C CYS A 106 -20.90 -8.06 5.00
N PHE A 107 -21.83 -7.10 5.04
CA PHE A 107 -22.90 -6.94 4.05
C PHE A 107 -23.27 -5.47 3.73
N ILE A 108 -22.27 -4.58 3.66
CA ILE A 108 -22.44 -3.28 2.98
C ILE A 108 -21.29 -3.11 1.99
#